data_AF-A0A0R0KEP9-F1
#
_entry.id   AF-A0A0R0KEP9-F1
#
_cell.length_a   1.000
_cell.length_b   1.000
_cell.length_c   1.000
_cell.angle_alpha   90.00
_cell.angle_beta   90.00
_cell.angle_gamma   90.00
#
_symmetry.space_group_name_H-M   'P 1'
#
loop_
_entity.id
_entity.type
_entity.pdbx_description
1 polymer ?
#
loop_
_entity_poly.entity_id
_entity_poly.type
_entity_poly.pdbx_seq_one_letter_code
_entity_poly.pdbx_strand_id
1 'polypeptide(L)' 'MIHCYKLEWYVDWSNYINRINHADMMDLKARIHGPAQAYVMEARLDEGRGPLVTTIVKAGTLFNLLF' A
#
# COMPACT_ATOMS: atom_id res chain seq x y z
N MET A 1 -8.03 -2.33 -9.21
CA MET A 1 -8.15 -3.77 -8.93
C MET A 1 -7.25 -4.09 -7.74
N ILE A 2 -7.78 -4.00 -6.52
CA ILE A 2 -7.04 -4.36 -5.30
C ILE A 2 -7.08 -5.88 -5.19
N HIS A 3 -5.97 -6.56 -5.52
CA HIS A 3 -5.82 -7.98 -5.20
C HIS A 3 -5.52 -8.09 -3.70
N CYS A 4 -6.55 -8.35 -2.89
CA CYS A 4 -6.41 -8.68 -1.48
C CYS A 4 -6.26 -10.21 -1.37
N TYR A 5 -5.06 -10.68 -1.03
CA TYR A 5 -4.83 -12.09 -0.74
C TYR A 5 -5.51 -12.44 0.59
N LYS A 6 -6.38 -13.43 0.50
CA LYS A 6 -7.28 -13.97 1.50
C LYS A 6 -6.52 -14.52 2.72
N LEU A 7 -6.28 -13.68 3.73
CA LEU A 7 -5.95 -14.13 5.09
C LEU A 7 -7.26 -14.32 5.86
N GLU A 8 -7.76 -15.54 5.84
CA GLU A 8 -9.07 -15.93 6.36
C GLU A 8 -8.94 -16.47 7.79
N TRP A 9 -8.69 -15.59 8.77
CA TRP A 9 -8.79 -15.93 10.21
C TRP A 9 -9.36 -14.73 11.00
N TYR A 10 -10.51 -14.95 11.64
CA TYR A 10 -11.07 -14.15 12.76
C TYR A 10 -11.63 -12.73 12.51
N VAL A 11 -12.18 -12.43 11.33
CA VAL A 11 -12.92 -11.17 11.11
C VAL A 11 -14.27 -11.46 10.46
N ASP A 12 -15.36 -10.96 11.05
CA ASP A 12 -16.66 -10.89 10.37
C ASP A 12 -16.56 -9.88 9.21
N TRP A 13 -16.29 -10.41 8.03
CA TRP A 13 -16.08 -9.64 6.81
C TRP A 13 -17.36 -8.97 6.31
N SER A 14 -18.55 -9.46 6.67
CA SER A 14 -19.81 -8.98 6.10
C SER A 14 -20.05 -7.49 6.39
N ASN A 15 -19.67 -7.02 7.57
CA ASN A 15 -19.77 -5.59 7.94
C ASN A 15 -18.66 -4.73 7.34
N TYR A 16 -17.47 -5.31 7.12
CA TYR A 16 -16.31 -4.56 6.63
C TYR A 16 -16.37 -4.36 5.10
N ILE A 17 -16.87 -5.37 4.37
CA ILE A 17 -17.04 -5.31 2.92
C ILE A 17 -17.98 -4.15 2.53
N ASN A 18 -19.07 -3.96 3.27
CA ASN A 18 -20.01 -2.87 2.98
C ASN A 18 -19.38 -1.48 3.17
N ARG A 19 -18.36 -1.33 4.01
CA ARG A 19 -17.65 -0.06 4.22
C ARG A 19 -16.64 0.23 3.12
N ILE A 20 -16.01 -0.80 2.54
CA ILE A 20 -15.05 -0.59 1.44
C ILE A 20 -15.75 -0.30 0.11
N ASN A 21 -17.04 -0.64 -0.04
CA ASN A 21 -17.83 -0.31 -1.23
C ASN A 21 -17.89 1.20 -1.53
N HIS A 22 -17.65 2.05 -0.53
CA HIS A 22 -17.54 3.50 -0.77
C HIS A 22 -16.34 3.84 -1.64
N ALA A 23 -15.28 3.01 -1.64
CA ALA A 23 -14.09 3.21 -2.47
C ALA A 23 -14.39 3.02 -3.96
N ASP A 24 -15.34 2.16 -4.32
CA ASP A 24 -15.76 1.97 -5.72
C ASP A 24 -16.51 3.19 -6.26
N MET A 25 -17.17 3.95 -5.38
CA MET A 25 -17.82 5.22 -5.72
C MET A 25 -16.84 6.40 -5.73
N MET A 26 -15.63 6.23 -5.19
CA MET A 26 -14.58 7.24 -5.22
C MET A 26 -13.78 7.08 -6.52
N ASP A 27 -13.59 8.16 -7.28
CA ASP A 27 -12.76 8.18 -8.50
C ASP A 27 -11.26 8.14 -8.14
N LEU A 28 -10.83 7.02 -7.54
CA LEU A 28 -9.47 6.81 -7.06
C LEU A 28 -8.51 6.67 -8.24
N LYS A 29 -7.70 7.71 -8.45
CA LYS A 29 -6.67 7.77 -9.49
C LYS A 29 -5.30 7.95 -8.90
N ALA A 30 -4.33 7.22 -9.45
CA ALA A 30 -2.92 7.42 -9.16
C ALA A 30 -2.13 7.48 -10.47
N ARG A 31 -1.20 8.43 -10.56
CA ARG A 31 -0.23 8.50 -11.66
C ARG A 31 0.74 7.34 -11.53
N ILE A 32 1.00 6.58 -12.61
CA ILE A 32 1.97 5.46 -12.61
C ILE A 32 3.39 5.95 -12.91
N HIS A 33 3.56 6.76 -13.97
CA HIS A 33 4.87 7.19 -14.46
C HIS A 33 5.37 8.48 -13.80
N GLY A 34 6.67 8.61 -13.60
CA GLY A 34 7.34 9.78 -12.99
C GLY A 34 7.74 9.54 -11.53
N PRO A 35 8.25 10.57 -10.83
CA PRO A 35 8.80 10.41 -9.48
C PRO A 35 7.75 9.91 -8.50
N ALA A 36 8.17 8.98 -7.64
CA ALA A 36 7.34 8.42 -6.59
C ALA A 36 7.07 9.44 -5.48
N GLN A 37 5.84 9.45 -4.99
CA GLN A 37 5.38 10.19 -3.82
C GLN A 37 4.82 9.19 -2.82
N ALA A 38 5.30 9.24 -1.58
CA ALA A 38 5.03 8.18 -0.63
C ALA A 38 5.03 8.70 0.82
N TYR A 39 4.33 7.98 1.70
CA TYR A 39 4.24 8.27 3.13
C TYR A 39 4.86 7.13 3.93
N VAL A 40 5.75 7.46 4.86
CA VAL A 40 6.34 6.49 5.78
C VAL A 40 5.32 6.10 6.85
N MET A 41 4.99 4.81 6.93
CA MET A 41 4.10 4.26 7.95
C MET A 41 4.90 3.85 9.19
N GLU A 42 6.03 3.17 8.97
CA GLU A 42 6.92 2.70 10.03
C GLU A 42 8.37 2.80 9.57
N ALA A 43 9.27 3.16 10.48
CA ALA A 43 10.71 3.13 10.29
C ALA A 43 11.36 2.35 11.43
N ARG A 44 12.26 1.43 11.10
CA ARG A 44 12.97 0.58 12.06
C ARG A 44 14.40 0.33 11.61
N LEU A 45 15.26 -0.05 12.55
CA LEU A 45 16.59 -0.56 12.24
C LEU A 45 16.48 -2.07 12.04
N ASP A 46 16.92 -2.58 10.89
CA ASP A 46 16.99 -4.01 10.60
C ASP A 46 18.45 -4.47 10.73
N GLU A 47 18.73 -5.31 11.71
CA GLU A 47 20.09 -5.75 12.05
C GLU A 47 20.76 -6.42 10.85
N GLY A 48 21.94 -5.92 10.46
CA GLY A 48 22.68 -6.40 9.28
C GLY A 48 22.16 -5.89 7.93
N ARG A 49 21.05 -5.14 7.88
CA ARG A 49 20.50 -4.56 6.63
C ARG A 49 20.41 -3.04 6.63
N GLY A 50 20.50 -2.42 7.80
CA GLY A 50 20.44 -0.97 7.97
C GLY A 50 19.01 -0.45 8.15
N PRO A 51 18.78 0.84 7.91
CA PRO A 51 17.44 1.44 8.08
C PRO A 51 16.44 0.81 7.12
N LEU A 52 15.31 0.34 7.66
CA LEU A 52 14.21 -0.23 6.93
C LEU A 52 12.94 0.58 7.16
N VAL A 53 12.20 0.82 6.09
CA VAL A 53 10.99 1.64 6.11
C VAL A 53 9.85 0.92 5.40
N THR A 54 8.67 0.92 6.02
CA THR A 54 7.41 0.51 5.37
C THR A 54 6.68 1.77 4.92
N THR A 55 6.36 1.85 3.63
CA THR A 55 5.88 3.08 3.00
C THR A 55 4.65 2.81 2.14
N ILE A 56 3.64 3.69 2.20
CA ILE A 56 2.53 3.71 1.23
C ILE A 56 2.89 4.64 0.08
N VAL A 57 2.94 4.09 -1.15
CA VAL A 57 3.13 4.89 -2.36
C VAL A 57 1.79 5.47 -2.80
N LYS A 58 1.67 6.80 -2.78
CA LYS A 58 0.47 7.53 -3.20
C LYS A 58 0.38 7.64 -4.72
N ALA A 59 1.51 7.91 -5.37
CA ALA A 59 1.62 8.07 -6.82
C ALA A 59 3.06 7.85 -7.29
N GLY A 60 3.24 7.53 -8.56
CA GLY A 60 4.51 7.22 -9.19
C GLY A 60 4.96 5.78 -8.92
N THR A 61 6.12 5.43 -9.45
CA THR A 61 6.71 4.10 -9.27
C THR A 61 8.08 4.23 -8.60
N LEU A 62 8.29 3.46 -7.53
CA LEU A 62 9.59 3.31 -6.90
C LEU A 62 10.39 2.28 -7.69
N PHE A 63 11.49 2.71 -8.30
CA PHE A 63 12.46 1.82 -8.93
C PHE A 63 13.73 1.82 -8.09
N ASN A 64 14.38 0.66 -7.99
CA ASN A 64 15.74 0.60 -7.49
C ASN A 64 16.69 1.09 -8.60
N LEU A 65 17.51 2.10 -8.32
CA LEU A 65 18.49 2.67 -9.26
C LEU A 65 19.72 1.76 -9.48
N LEU A 66 19.60 0.44 -9.29
CA LEU A 66 20.69 -0.53 -9.39
C LEU A 66 20.64 -1.41 -10.65
N PHE A 67 20.04 -0.91 -11.74
CA PHE A 67 20.19 -1.48 -13.09
C PHE A 67 20.53 -0.39 -14.10
#